data_AF-A0A7N2L5A1-F1
#
_entry.id   AF-A0A7N2L5A1-F1
#
_cell.length_a   1.000
_cell.length_b   1.000
_cell.length_c   1.000
_cell.angle_alpha   90.00
_cell.angle_beta   90.00
_cell.angle_gamma   90.00
#
_symmetry.space_group_name_H-M   'P 1'
#
loop_
_entity.id
_entity.type
_entity.pdbx_description
1 polymer ?
#
loop_
_entity_poly.entity_id
_entity_poly.type
_entity_poly.pdbx_seq_one_letter_code
_entity_poly.pdbx_strand_id
1 'polypeptide(L)'
;MIQLPDSENISDTLGWFLSDETICFLGTGMSNIVSELGSFYFYPYGQNHRIARVSNGRLITTKATQSVNLKTGVEVGFLAAKILKKPNVESYGLAELAGEVGMDTEEPISECPDWNAKVFSDEDVKYAVHNAYTSCVIGNKLFDTL
;
A
#
# COMPACT_ATOMS: atom_id res chain seq x y z
N MET A 1 -11.67 -5.79 -0.27
CA MET A 1 -10.51 -5.67 0.62
C MET A 1 -9.88 -7.03 0.82
N ILE A 2 -8.56 -7.15 0.73
CA ILE A 2 -7.85 -8.42 0.89
C ILE A 2 -7.40 -8.50 2.34
N GLN A 3 -8.05 -9.36 3.14
CA GLN A 3 -7.47 -9.77 4.42
C GLN A 3 -6.34 -10.74 4.14
N LEU A 4 -5.14 -10.38 4.61
CA LEU A 4 -4.07 -11.34 4.71
C LEU A 4 -4.39 -12.28 5.89
N PRO A 5 -4.08 -13.59 5.78
CA PRO A 5 -4.16 -14.46 6.96
C PRO A 5 -3.32 -13.86 8.09
N ASP A 6 -3.66 -14.15 9.35
CA ASP A 6 -3.02 -13.64 10.60
C ASP A 6 -1.54 -14.06 10.79
N SER A 7 -0.82 -14.24 9.69
CA SER A 7 0.57 -14.64 9.59
C SER A 7 1.39 -13.45 9.14
N GLU A 8 2.53 -13.21 9.82
CA GLU A 8 3.57 -12.26 9.41
C GLU A 8 4.21 -12.63 8.05
N ASN A 9 3.84 -13.77 7.48
CA ASN A 9 4.24 -14.19 6.13
C ASN A 9 3.15 -13.86 5.12
N ILE A 10 3.54 -13.18 4.05
CA ILE A 10 2.72 -13.00 2.86
C ILE A 10 3.10 -14.00 1.77
N SER A 11 2.25 -14.14 0.76
CA SER A 11 2.58 -14.96 -0.40
C SER A 11 3.74 -14.34 -1.18
N ASP A 12 4.56 -15.18 -1.81
CA ASP A 12 5.70 -14.71 -2.60
C ASP A 12 5.26 -13.77 -3.72
N THR A 13 4.13 -14.08 -4.36
CA THR A 13 3.55 -13.23 -5.42
C THR A 13 3.26 -11.83 -4.91
N LEU A 14 2.70 -11.70 -3.70
CA LEU A 14 2.42 -10.39 -3.12
C LEU A 14 3.70 -9.67 -2.71
N GLY A 15 4.68 -10.39 -2.13
CA GLY A 15 5.97 -9.82 -1.77
C GLY A 15 6.75 -9.27 -2.96
N TRP A 16 6.75 -10.00 -4.08
CA TRP A 16 7.33 -9.54 -5.33
C TRP A 16 6.59 -8.34 -5.91
N PHE A 17 5.25 -8.38 -5.94
CA PHE A 17 4.44 -7.27 -6.44
C PHE A 17 4.68 -5.98 -5.64
N LEU A 18 4.68 -6.06 -4.31
CA LEU A 18 4.93 -4.90 -3.45
C LEU A 18 6.37 -4.38 -3.52
N SER A 19 7.32 -5.21 -3.97
CA SER A 19 8.72 -4.84 -4.13
C SER A 19 9.06 -4.43 -5.58
N ASP A 20 8.07 -4.35 -6.46
CA ASP A 20 8.26 -3.99 -7.86
C ASP A 20 8.55 -2.49 -8.00
N GLU A 21 9.77 -2.16 -8.44
CA GLU A 21 10.21 -0.77 -8.62
C GLU A 21 9.70 -0.14 -9.93
N THR A 22 9.00 -0.90 -10.78
CA THR A 22 8.38 -0.40 -12.03
C THR A 22 6.97 0.14 -11.82
N ILE A 23 6.37 -0.12 -10.65
CA ILE A 23 5.01 0.31 -10.29
C ILE A 23 5.10 1.36 -9.18
N CYS A 24 4.29 2.41 -9.29
CA CYS A 24 4.11 3.41 -8.24
C CYS A 24 2.85 3.11 -7.44
N PHE A 25 2.99 2.97 -6.12
CA PHE A 25 1.86 2.75 -5.21
C PHE A 25 1.41 4.09 -4.64
N LEU A 26 0.33 4.63 -5.19
CA LEU A 26 -0.21 5.92 -4.80
C LEU A 26 -1.34 5.74 -3.77
N GLY A 27 -1.26 6.45 -2.65
CA GLY A 27 -2.30 6.39 -1.61
C GLY A 27 -2.11 7.44 -0.52
N THR A 28 -2.86 7.28 0.56
CA THR A 28 -2.79 8.14 1.74
C THR A 28 -2.22 7.42 2.94
N GLY A 29 -1.42 8.09 3.75
CA GLY A 29 -0.77 7.48 4.92
C GLY A 29 0.31 6.47 4.52
N MET A 30 0.94 6.68 3.37
CA MET A 30 1.86 5.71 2.77
C MET A 30 3.11 5.48 3.62
N SER A 31 3.56 6.47 4.40
CA SER A 31 4.69 6.30 5.32
C SER A 31 4.44 5.22 6.37
N ASN A 32 3.25 5.20 6.97
CA ASN A 32 2.86 4.18 7.95
C ASN A 32 2.71 2.82 7.27
N ILE A 33 2.04 2.77 6.11
CA ILE A 33 1.85 1.54 5.33
C ILE A 33 3.19 0.92 4.92
N VAL A 34 4.14 1.72 4.41
CA VAL A 34 5.49 1.26 4.04
C VAL A 34 6.22 0.70 5.27
N SER A 35 6.12 1.38 6.41
CA SER A 35 6.74 0.92 7.67
C SER A 35 6.15 -0.40 8.15
N GLU A 36 4.82 -0.54 8.12
CA GLU A 36 4.13 -1.77 8.52
C GLU A 36 4.45 -2.91 7.56
N LEU A 37 4.39 -2.67 6.26
CA LEU A 37 4.70 -3.67 5.24
C LEU A 37 6.15 -4.16 5.33
N GLY A 38 7.09 -3.29 5.69
CA GLY A 38 8.49 -3.66 5.90
C GLY A 38 8.73 -4.70 7.00
N SER A 39 7.73 -4.93 7.89
CA SER A 39 7.79 -5.97 8.91
C SER A 39 7.42 -7.36 8.39
N PHE A 40 6.80 -7.47 7.22
CA PHE A 40 6.39 -8.75 6.62
C PHE A 40 7.53 -9.42 5.86
N TYR A 41 7.47 -10.75 5.83
CA TYR A 41 8.43 -11.59 5.10
C TYR A 41 7.73 -12.52 4.10
N PHE A 42 8.47 -12.96 3.09
CA PHE A 42 8.02 -13.98 2.13
C PHE A 42 9.17 -14.92 1.74
N TYR A 43 8.84 -16.04 1.08
CA TYR A 43 9.74 -17.16 0.80
C TYR A 43 9.90 -17.38 -0.71
N PRO A 44 10.68 -16.56 -1.43
CA PRO A 44 10.68 -16.51 -2.88
C PRO A 44 10.77 -17.91 -3.55
N TYR A 45 9.67 -18.34 -4.17
CA TYR A 45 9.59 -19.59 -4.92
C TYR A 45 10.68 -19.65 -6.01
N GLY A 46 11.41 -20.76 -6.09
CA GLY A 46 12.49 -20.96 -7.08
C GLY A 46 13.89 -20.56 -6.63
N GLN A 47 14.04 -19.85 -5.50
CA GLN A 47 15.35 -19.60 -4.89
C GLN A 47 15.68 -20.73 -3.90
N ASN A 48 16.49 -21.71 -4.33
CA ASN A 48 17.06 -22.75 -3.46
C ASN A 48 18.15 -22.19 -2.50
N HIS A 49 17.99 -20.96 -2.00
CA HIS A 49 18.88 -20.40 -1.00
C HIS A 49 18.55 -21.03 0.36
N ARG A 50 19.02 -22.25 0.56
CA ARG A 50 19.10 -22.88 1.87
C ARG A 50 20.30 -22.29 2.59
N ILE A 51 20.05 -21.51 3.64
CA ILE A 51 21.12 -21.12 4.54
C ILE A 51 21.43 -22.34 5.38
N ALA A 52 22.59 -22.95 5.14
CA ALA A 52 23.11 -24.04 5.96
C ALA A 52 23.90 -23.44 7.12
N ARG A 53 23.43 -23.66 8.35
CA ARG A 53 24.13 -23.29 9.57
C ARG A 53 24.33 -24.52 10.44
N VAL A 54 25.52 -24.66 11.01
CA VAL A 54 25.77 -25.69 12.03
C VAL A 54 25.37 -25.11 13.38
N SER A 55 24.42 -25.74 14.06
CA SER A 55 24.05 -25.44 15.44
C SER A 55 24.14 -26.73 16.26
N ASN A 56 24.89 -26.70 17.36
CA ASN A 56 25.17 -27.86 18.21
C ASN A 56 25.67 -29.10 17.42
N GLY A 57 26.54 -28.90 16.41
CA GLY A 57 27.08 -29.98 15.58
C GLY A 57 26.10 -30.56 14.55
N ARG A 58 24.87 -30.03 14.43
CA ARG A 58 23.87 -30.46 13.46
C ARG A 58 23.74 -29.43 12.34
N LEU A 59 23.73 -29.90 11.09
CA LEU A 59 23.42 -29.08 9.93
C LEU A 59 21.92 -28.73 9.96
N ILE A 60 21.61 -27.45 10.08
CA ILE A 60 20.25 -26.90 9.95
C ILE A 60 20.19 -26.14 8.63
N THR A 61 19.19 -26.47 7.82
CA THR A 61 18.89 -25.73 6.59
C THR A 61 17.60 -24.96 6.78
N THR A 62 17.64 -23.64 6.70
CA THR A 62 16.44 -22.79 6.68
C THR A 62 16.23 -22.23 5.28
N LYS A 63 14.96 -22.03 4.90
CA LYS A 63 14.64 -21.27 3.68
C LYS A 63 15.06 -19.81 3.89
N ALA A 64 15.70 -19.20 2.89
CA ALA A 64 15.90 -17.77 2.90
C ALA A 64 14.55 -17.05 2.91
N THR A 65 14.39 -16.13 3.84
CA THR A 65 13.27 -15.18 3.89
C THR A 65 13.72 -13.86 3.31
N GLN A 66 12.80 -13.15 2.65
CA GLN A 66 13.01 -11.79 2.19
C GLN A 66 11.97 -10.89 2.84
N SER A 67 12.38 -9.73 3.34
CA SER A 67 11.44 -8.71 3.81
C SER A 67 10.79 -8.01 2.62
N VAL A 68 9.54 -7.58 2.77
CA VAL A 68 8.89 -6.72 1.77
C VAL A 68 9.63 -5.39 1.69
N ASN A 69 9.87 -4.90 0.49
CA ASN A 69 10.58 -3.65 0.27
C ASN A 69 9.78 -2.71 -0.64
N LEU A 70 8.78 -2.05 -0.06
CA LEU A 70 7.94 -1.08 -0.77
C LEU A 70 8.67 0.28 -0.84
N LYS A 71 9.41 0.51 -1.94
CA LYS A 71 10.15 1.77 -2.16
C LYS A 71 9.39 2.82 -2.95
N THR A 72 8.37 2.40 -3.69
CA THR A 72 7.64 3.23 -4.66
C THR A 72 6.29 3.72 -4.13
N GLY A 73 6.11 3.68 -2.80
CA GLY A 73 4.96 4.27 -2.13
C GLY A 73 5.00 5.80 -2.17
N VAL A 74 3.93 6.42 -2.68
CA VAL A 74 3.83 7.87 -2.85
C VAL A 74 2.58 8.38 -2.14
N GLU A 75 2.78 9.38 -1.28
CA GLU A 75 1.70 10.10 -0.61
C GLU A 75 1.01 11.06 -1.60
N VAL A 76 -0.31 10.91 -1.79
CA VAL A 76 -1.11 11.72 -2.72
C VAL A 76 -1.00 13.21 -2.37
N GLY A 77 -1.15 13.58 -1.10
CA GLY A 77 -1.10 14.99 -0.67
C GLY A 77 0.25 15.64 -0.98
N PHE A 78 1.35 14.94 -0.72
CA PHE A 78 2.70 15.40 -1.07
C PHE A 78 2.86 15.59 -2.58
N LEU A 79 2.40 14.62 -3.37
CA LEU A 79 2.45 14.71 -4.84
C LEU A 79 1.65 15.93 -5.35
N ALA A 80 0.43 16.12 -4.83
CA ALA A 80 -0.42 17.27 -5.15
C ALA A 80 0.27 18.60 -4.82
N ALA A 81 0.84 18.72 -3.62
CA ALA A 81 1.54 19.93 -3.19
C ALA A 81 2.71 20.30 -4.11
N LYS A 82 3.46 19.30 -4.59
CA LYS A 82 4.56 19.48 -5.52
C LYS A 82 4.10 19.93 -6.90
N ILE A 83 3.11 19.26 -7.48
CA ILE A 83 2.65 19.53 -8.85
C ILE A 83 1.88 20.85 -8.91
N LEU A 84 0.97 21.09 -7.97
CA LEU A 84 0.15 22.31 -7.91
C LEU A 84 0.94 23.52 -7.37
N LYS A 85 2.14 23.30 -6.81
CA LYS A 85 2.99 24.32 -6.15
C LYS A 85 2.27 25.04 -4.99
N LYS A 86 1.45 24.28 -4.25
CA LYS A 86 0.68 24.75 -3.10
C LYS A 86 1.03 23.91 -1.87
N PRO A 87 1.94 24.34 -0.98
CA PRO A 87 2.40 23.50 0.13
C PRO A 87 1.29 23.17 1.15
N ASN A 88 0.27 24.02 1.26
CA ASN A 88 -0.85 23.82 2.19
C ASN A 88 -1.77 22.64 1.81
N VAL A 89 -1.73 22.15 0.57
CA VAL A 89 -2.58 21.03 0.15
C VAL A 89 -2.01 19.67 0.59
N GLU A 90 -0.76 19.63 1.08
CA GLU A 90 -0.15 18.38 1.53
C GLU A 90 -0.94 17.71 2.66
N SER A 91 -1.58 18.52 3.52
CA SER A 91 -2.39 18.05 4.64
C SER A 91 -3.85 17.78 4.30
N TYR A 92 -4.27 17.94 3.05
CA TYR A 92 -5.66 17.75 2.63
C TYR A 92 -6.04 16.28 2.58
N GLY A 93 -7.29 15.99 2.95
CA GLY A 93 -7.92 14.69 2.71
C GLY A 93 -8.29 14.50 1.24
N LEU A 94 -8.67 13.28 0.87
CA LEU A 94 -9.01 12.92 -0.52
C LEU A 94 -10.10 13.81 -1.13
N ALA A 95 -11.13 14.18 -0.37
CA ALA A 95 -12.21 15.05 -0.86
C ALA A 95 -11.71 16.46 -1.21
N GLU A 96 -10.90 17.05 -0.34
CA GLU A 96 -10.30 18.37 -0.56
C GLU A 96 -9.33 18.34 -1.75
N LEU A 97 -8.50 17.29 -1.85
CA LEU A 97 -7.59 17.08 -2.97
C LEU A 97 -8.34 16.87 -4.30
N ALA A 98 -9.45 16.15 -4.29
CA ALA A 98 -10.31 15.98 -5.46
C ALA A 98 -10.86 17.33 -5.96
N GLY A 99 -11.26 18.21 -5.04
CA GLY A 99 -11.66 19.58 -5.37
C GLY A 99 -10.54 20.40 -6.03
N GLU A 100 -9.31 20.28 -5.53
CA GLU A 100 -8.13 20.96 -6.10
C GLU A 100 -7.83 20.54 -7.55
N VAL A 101 -8.16 19.30 -7.93
CA VAL A 101 -7.97 18.78 -9.30
C VAL A 101 -9.25 18.85 -10.17
N GLY A 102 -10.26 19.58 -9.71
CA GLY A 102 -11.52 19.78 -10.43
C GLY A 102 -12.25 18.48 -10.71
N MET A 103 -12.31 17.58 -9.73
CA MET A 103 -13.23 16.44 -9.75
C MET A 103 -14.58 16.87 -9.17
N ASP A 104 -15.67 16.49 -9.84
CA ASP A 104 -17.00 16.56 -9.24
C ASP A 104 -17.07 15.50 -8.13
N THR A 105 -16.85 15.94 -6.90
CA THR A 105 -17.03 15.09 -5.72
C THR A 105 -18.52 15.03 -5.41
N GLU A 106 -19.22 14.03 -5.93
CA GLU A 106 -20.38 13.53 -5.20
C GLU A 106 -19.84 12.96 -3.88
N GLU A 107 -20.45 13.31 -2.74
CA GLU A 107 -20.10 12.67 -1.47
C GLU A 107 -20.75 11.30 -1.41
N PRO A 108 -19.96 10.21 -1.25
CA PRO A 108 -20.45 9.10 -0.49
C PRO A 108 -19.46 8.84 0.64
N ILE A 109 -19.78 9.34 1.82
CA ILE A 109 -19.06 8.96 3.03
C ILE A 109 -20.03 8.13 3.85
N SER A 110 -20.06 6.83 3.57
CA SER A 110 -20.38 5.89 4.64
C SER A 110 -19.35 6.10 5.76
N GLU A 111 -19.74 5.79 7.00
CA GLU A 111 -18.82 5.85 8.13
C GLU A 111 -17.54 5.04 7.84
N CYS A 112 -16.42 5.48 8.42
CA CYS A 112 -15.16 4.76 8.34
C CYS A 112 -15.37 3.33 8.85
N PRO A 113 -15.04 2.30 8.04
CA PRO A 113 -15.18 0.90 8.45
C PRO A 113 -14.38 0.57 9.71
N ASP A 114 -14.88 -0.37 10.51
CA ASP A 114 -14.04 -1.07 11.49
C ASP A 114 -13.15 -2.06 10.77
N TRP A 115 -11.89 -1.69 10.54
CA TRP A 115 -10.91 -2.55 9.87
C TRP A 115 -10.57 -3.83 10.64
N ASN A 116 -10.95 -3.93 11.93
CA ASN A 116 -10.80 -5.13 12.74
C ASN A 116 -11.99 -6.09 12.63
N ALA A 117 -13.02 -5.75 11.84
CA ALA A 117 -14.16 -6.61 11.64
C ALA A 117 -13.76 -7.93 10.96
N LYS A 118 -14.31 -9.04 11.46
CA LYS A 118 -14.06 -10.38 10.89
C LYS A 118 -14.68 -10.57 9.51
N VAL A 119 -15.77 -9.86 9.23
CA VAL A 119 -16.50 -9.90 7.97
C VAL A 119 -16.87 -8.47 7.61
N PHE A 120 -16.48 -8.05 6.41
CA PHE A 120 -16.83 -6.73 5.88
C PHE A 120 -18.20 -6.75 5.23
N SER A 121 -18.95 -5.68 5.44
CA SER A 121 -20.19 -5.40 4.72
C SER A 121 -19.89 -4.91 3.30
N ASP A 122 -20.92 -4.90 2.45
CA ASP A 122 -20.82 -4.32 1.11
C ASP A 122 -20.45 -2.83 1.16
N GLU A 123 -20.90 -2.11 2.19
CA GLU A 123 -20.56 -0.70 2.38
C GLU A 123 -19.09 -0.49 2.77
N ASP A 124 -18.52 -1.36 3.61
CA ASP A 124 -17.08 -1.30 3.94
C ASP A 124 -16.21 -1.53 2.69
N VAL A 125 -16.64 -2.47 1.83
CA VAL A 125 -15.96 -2.75 0.57
C VAL A 125 -16.10 -1.57 -0.39
N LYS A 126 -17.29 -0.98 -0.53
CA LYS A 126 -17.51 0.21 -1.35
C LYS A 126 -16.67 1.38 -0.87
N TYR A 127 -16.58 1.60 0.45
CA TYR A 127 -15.75 2.63 1.05
C TYR A 127 -14.27 2.45 0.66
N ALA A 128 -13.72 1.25 0.85
CA ALA A 128 -12.33 0.95 0.50
C ALA A 128 -12.05 1.15 -1.00
N VAL A 129 -12.95 0.68 -1.86
CA VAL A 129 -12.84 0.82 -3.32
C VAL A 129 -12.93 2.29 -3.73
N HIS A 130 -13.85 3.04 -3.14
CA HIS A 130 -14.04 4.46 -3.44
C HIS A 130 -12.79 5.28 -3.06
N ASN A 131 -12.20 5.05 -1.89
CA ASN A 131 -10.96 5.72 -1.48
C ASN A 131 -9.77 5.39 -2.40
N ALA A 132 -9.61 4.12 -2.76
CA ALA A 132 -8.55 3.69 -3.67
C ALA A 132 -8.72 4.31 -5.08
N TYR A 133 -9.95 4.27 -5.59
CA TYR A 133 -10.30 4.86 -6.89
C TYR A 133 -10.08 6.38 -6.90
N THR A 134 -10.55 7.09 -5.88
CA THR A 134 -10.38 8.54 -5.74
C THR A 134 -8.89 8.92 -5.74
N SER A 135 -8.07 8.22 -4.96
CA SER A 135 -6.60 8.42 -4.95
C SER A 135 -5.99 8.24 -6.33
N CYS A 136 -6.40 7.20 -7.06
CA CYS A 136 -5.92 6.91 -8.41
C CYS A 136 -6.32 8.01 -9.42
N VAL A 137 -7.57 8.47 -9.41
CA VAL A 137 -8.04 9.52 -10.32
C VAL A 137 -7.38 10.86 -10.04
N ILE A 138 -7.21 11.22 -8.76
CA ILE A 138 -6.43 12.41 -8.37
C ILE A 138 -5.01 12.32 -8.93
N GLY A 139 -4.35 11.18 -8.73
CA GLY A 139 -3.02 10.92 -9.27
C GLY A 139 -2.94 11.15 -10.78
N ASN A 140 -3.84 10.53 -11.54
CA ASN A 140 -3.88 10.66 -13.00
C ASN A 140 -4.07 12.12 -13.44
N LYS A 141 -5.01 12.85 -12.83
CA LYS A 141 -5.22 14.28 -13.13
C LYS A 141 -3.98 15.13 -12.84
N LEU A 142 -3.28 14.86 -11.74
CA LEU A 142 -2.03 15.55 -11.43
C LEU A 142 -0.94 15.24 -12.47
N PHE A 143 -0.82 13.98 -12.92
CA PHE A 143 0.13 13.60 -13.96
C PHE A 143 -0.22 14.23 -15.32
N ASP A 144 -1.50 14.33 -15.68
CA ASP A 144 -1.94 15.01 -16.90
C ASP A 144 -1.62 16.52 -16.90
N THR A 145 -1.26 17.08 -15.74
CA THR A 145 -0.88 18.49 -15.59
C THR A 145 0.64 18.72 -15.79
N LEU A 146 1.45 17.66 -15.90
CA LEU A 146 2.89 17.74 -16.16
C LEU A 146 3.19 17.97 -17.65
#